data_AF-W2SUK8-F1
#
_entry.id   AF-W2SUK8-F1
#
_cell.length_a   1.000
_cell.length_b   1.000
_cell.length_c   1.000
_cell.angle_alpha   90.00
_cell.angle_beta   90.00
_cell.angle_gamma   90.00
#
_symmetry.space_group_name_H-M   'P 1'
#
loop_
_entity.id
_entity.type
_entity.pdbx_description
1 polymer ?
#
loop_
_entity_poly.entity_id
_entity_poly.type
_entity_poly.pdbx_seq_one_letter_code
_entity_poly.pdbx_strand_id
1 'polypeptide(L)'
;ILKNKQFLEWVEAEKFDIAFAHMFDVCTVGLVHTAKIPSWIWLNSGSIMDYVAYAVGVPIIPSYVPPMMMDVAGEMNFIERTKSVIGHVLMKVLWKRLVADPETELFRSLIRSDFPDLVDLSSKCP
;
A
#
# COMPACT_ATOMS: atom_id res chain seq x y z
N ILE A 1 -17.29 -1.51 2.61
CA ILE A 1 -17.34 -0.30 1.75
C ILE A 1 -17.73 -0.65 0.31
N LEU A 2 -16.99 -1.52 -0.39
CA LEU A 2 -17.24 -1.86 -1.80
C LEU A 2 -18.67 -2.31 -2.16
N LYS A 3 -19.42 -2.91 -1.22
CA LYS A 3 -20.81 -3.32 -1.44
C LYS A 3 -21.81 -2.14 -1.44
N ASN A 4 -21.43 -0.98 -0.93
CA ASN A 4 -22.30 0.18 -0.84
C ASN A 4 -22.21 1.00 -2.14
N LYS A 5 -23.08 0.69 -3.10
CA LYS A 5 -23.11 1.36 -4.41
C LYS A 5 -23.44 2.85 -4.31
N GLN A 6 -24.38 3.22 -3.43
CA GLN A 6 -24.76 4.61 -3.23
C GLN A 6 -23.57 5.46 -2.77
N PHE A 7 -22.72 4.91 -1.90
CA PHE A 7 -21.49 5.59 -1.49
C PHE A 7 -20.51 5.76 -2.66
N LEU A 8 -20.28 4.72 -3.45
CA LEU A 8 -19.34 4.78 -4.58
C LEU A 8 -19.79 5.80 -5.64
N GLU A 9 -21.08 5.80 -5.97
CA GLU A 9 -21.69 6.77 -6.89
C GLU A 9 -21.58 8.21 -6.35
N TRP A 10 -21.78 8.40 -5.04
CA TRP A 10 -21.62 9.70 -4.41
C TRP A 10 -20.15 10.18 -4.47
N VAL A 11 -19.17 9.33 -4.16
CA VAL A 11 -17.75 9.71 -4.21
C VAL A 11 -17.32 10.07 -5.63
N GLU A 12 -17.76 9.33 -6.65
CA GLU A 12 -17.47 9.66 -8.05
C GLU A 12 -18.17 10.96 -8.48
N ALA A 13 -19.39 11.22 -8.01
CA ALA A 13 -20.16 12.41 -8.35
C ALA A 13 -19.59 13.70 -7.76
N GLU A 14 -18.99 13.63 -6.57
CA GLU A 14 -18.44 14.78 -5.86
C GLU A 14 -17.15 15.35 -6.51
N LYS A 15 -16.44 14.52 -7.30
CA LYS A 15 -15.22 14.92 -8.05
C LYS A 15 -14.14 15.55 -7.18
N PHE A 16 -13.74 14.86 -6.12
CA PHE A 16 -12.63 15.29 -5.28
C PHE A 16 -11.33 15.47 -6.07
N ASP A 17 -10.59 16.53 -5.77
CA ASP A 17 -9.27 16.80 -6.37
C ASP A 17 -8.14 15.99 -5.71
N ILE A 18 -8.31 15.59 -4.45
CA ILE A 18 -7.29 14.90 -3.67
C ILE A 18 -7.89 13.87 -2.72
N ALA A 19 -7.21 12.73 -2.58
CA ALA A 19 -7.53 11.70 -1.60
C ALA A 19 -6.35 11.42 -0.66
N PHE A 20 -6.66 10.98 0.55
CA PHE A 20 -5.67 10.54 1.53
C PHE A 20 -5.81 9.04 1.75
N ALA A 21 -4.76 8.28 1.39
CA ALA A 21 -4.72 6.84 1.53
C ALA A 21 -3.90 6.44 2.76
N HIS A 22 -4.46 5.61 3.62
CA HIS A 22 -3.77 5.14 4.81
C HIS A 22 -2.81 3.98 4.50
N MET A 23 -1.62 3.98 5.09
CA MET A 23 -0.54 3.00 4.83
C MET A 23 -0.80 1.55 5.28
N PHE A 24 -2.03 1.10 5.55
CA PHE A 24 -2.26 -0.31 5.93
C PHE A 24 -2.70 -1.20 4.77
N ASP A 25 -3.41 -0.64 3.80
CA ASP A 25 -4.01 -1.37 2.70
C ASP A 25 -3.90 -0.59 1.38
N VAL A 26 -4.23 -1.28 0.28
CA VAL A 26 -4.33 -0.67 -1.06
C VAL A 26 -5.78 -0.50 -1.50
N CYS A 27 -6.74 -0.88 -0.66
CA CYS A 27 -8.16 -0.67 -0.89
C CYS A 27 -8.48 0.80 -1.16
N THR A 28 -7.87 1.72 -0.40
CA THR A 28 -8.09 3.16 -0.61
C THR A 28 -7.59 3.60 -1.99
N VAL A 29 -6.47 3.07 -2.48
CA VAL A 29 -5.96 3.33 -3.84
C VAL A 29 -6.93 2.82 -4.90
N GLY A 30 -7.53 1.65 -4.69
CA GLY A 30 -8.58 1.12 -5.55
C GLY A 30 -9.82 2.02 -5.60
N LEU A 31 -10.22 2.60 -4.46
CA LEU A 31 -11.33 3.55 -4.39
C LEU A 31 -11.01 4.85 -5.14
N VAL A 32 -9.80 5.40 -4.95
CA VAL A 32 -9.31 6.60 -5.67
C VAL A 32 -9.36 6.38 -7.17
N HIS A 33 -8.89 5.23 -7.64
CA HIS A 33 -8.93 4.87 -9.06
C HIS A 33 -10.38 4.74 -9.57
N THR A 34 -11.26 4.11 -8.79
CA THR A 34 -12.67 3.95 -9.14
C THR A 34 -13.38 5.30 -9.26
N ALA A 35 -13.14 6.20 -8.31
CA ALA A 35 -13.71 7.55 -8.28
C ALA A 35 -13.03 8.54 -9.24
N LYS A 36 -12.00 8.13 -9.99
CA LYS A 36 -11.25 8.95 -10.94
C LYS A 36 -10.65 10.22 -10.31
N ILE A 37 -10.23 10.12 -9.05
CA ILE A 37 -9.57 11.23 -8.34
C ILE A 37 -8.15 11.38 -8.92
N PRO A 38 -7.73 12.59 -9.33
CA PRO A 38 -6.49 12.78 -10.08
C PRO A 38 -5.22 12.61 -9.23
N SER A 39 -5.30 12.95 -7.94
CA SER A 39 -4.14 12.97 -7.04
C SER A 39 -4.46 12.36 -5.68
N TRP A 40 -3.45 11.77 -5.03
CA TRP A 40 -3.62 11.19 -3.71
C TRP A 40 -2.30 11.15 -2.95
N ILE A 41 -2.39 11.09 -1.62
CA ILE A 41 -1.24 11.10 -0.71
C ILE A 41 -1.29 9.88 0.20
N TRP A 42 -0.17 9.15 0.29
CA TRP A 42 0.04 8.14 1.32
C TRP A 42 0.28 8.79 2.69
N LEU A 43 -0.66 8.58 3.61
CA LEU A 43 -0.49 8.96 5.01
C LEU A 43 0.17 7.82 5.79
N ASN A 44 1.32 8.12 6.39
CA ASN A 44 2.02 7.24 7.34
C ASN A 44 2.05 7.92 8.71
N SER A 45 1.50 7.28 9.73
CA SER A 45 1.48 7.80 11.12
C SER A 45 2.80 7.60 11.88
N GLY A 46 3.86 7.15 11.21
CA GLY A 46 5.15 6.80 11.80
C GLY A 46 6.25 6.71 10.73
N SER A 47 7.19 5.79 10.89
CA SER A 47 8.13 5.47 9.81
C SER A 47 7.37 5.02 8.56
N ILE A 48 7.98 5.22 7.39
CA ILE A 48 7.37 4.74 6.15
C ILE A 48 7.24 3.22 6.20
N MET A 49 6.04 2.72 5.93
CA MET A 49 5.82 1.28 5.86
C MET A 49 6.61 0.68 4.70
N ASP A 50 7.25 -0.47 4.94
CA ASP A 50 8.21 -1.07 3.99
C ASP A 50 7.60 -1.31 2.59
N TYR A 51 6.34 -1.75 2.54
CA TYR A 51 5.65 -1.96 1.27
C TYR A 51 5.28 -0.65 0.55
N VAL A 52 4.96 0.42 1.30
CA VAL A 52 4.65 1.73 0.73
C VAL A 52 5.92 2.30 0.12
N ALA A 53 7.02 2.26 0.86
CA ALA A 53 8.34 2.66 0.35
C ALA A 53 8.72 1.89 -0.91
N TYR A 54 8.47 0.57 -0.92
CA TYR A 54 8.68 -0.25 -2.11
C TYR A 54 7.78 0.18 -3.29
N ALA A 55 6.50 0.45 -3.05
CA ALA A 55 5.56 0.87 -4.09
C ALA A 55 5.95 2.21 -4.71
N VAL A 56 6.32 3.20 -3.89
CA VAL A 56 6.70 4.54 -4.36
C VAL A 56 8.16 4.67 -4.79
N GLY A 57 8.94 3.59 -4.70
CA GLY A 57 10.36 3.57 -5.11
C GLY A 57 11.31 4.29 -4.15
N VAL A 58 10.92 4.49 -2.89
CA VAL A 58 11.80 5.04 -1.86
C VAL A 58 12.86 4.00 -1.48
N PRO A 59 14.16 4.33 -1.56
CA PRO A 59 15.22 3.38 -1.24
C PRO A 59 15.25 3.09 0.27
N ILE A 60 14.94 1.85 0.63
CA ILE A 60 15.20 1.31 1.96
C ILE A 60 16.48 0.48 1.87
N ILE A 61 17.48 0.81 2.70
CA ILE A 61 18.71 0.02 2.78
C ILE A 61 18.67 -0.84 4.04
N PRO A 62 18.50 -2.17 3.90
CA PRO A 62 18.32 -3.07 5.03
C PRO A 62 19.49 -3.10 6.04
N SER A 63 20.69 -2.68 5.62
CA SER A 63 21.87 -2.70 6.49
C SER A 63 21.85 -1.64 7.59
N TYR A 64 20.99 -0.63 7.48
CA TYR A 64 20.85 0.43 8.48
C TYR A 64 19.39 0.85 8.76
N VAL A 65 18.43 0.48 7.91
CA VAL A 65 16.99 0.65 8.17
C VAL A 65 16.36 -0.73 8.42
N PRO A 66 16.04 -1.08 9.67
CA PRO A 66 15.29 -2.30 9.96
C PRO A 66 13.83 -2.18 9.47
N PRO A 67 13.16 -3.30 9.13
CA PRO A 67 11.72 -3.30 8.85
C PRO A 67 10.93 -2.74 10.02
N MET A 68 9.78 -2.13 9.76
CA MET A 68 8.95 -1.53 10.83
C MET A 68 8.59 -2.52 11.94
N MET A 69 8.43 -3.79 11.59
CA MET A 69 8.05 -4.86 12.53
C MET A 69 9.25 -5.45 13.31
N MET A 70 10.46 -4.94 13.11
CA MET A 70 11.66 -5.43 13.77
C MET A 70 11.98 -4.56 14.99
N ASP A 71 12.04 -5.18 16.17
CA ASP A 71 12.39 -4.51 17.43
C ASP A 71 13.91 -4.34 17.57
N VAL A 72 14.48 -3.45 16.76
CA VAL A 72 15.90 -3.06 16.85
C VAL A 72 16.00 -1.54 16.77
N ALA A 73 16.68 -0.95 17.76
CA ALA A 73 16.96 0.48 17.82
C ALA A 73 18.48 0.73 17.80
N GLY A 74 18.91 1.75 17.06
CA GLY A 74 20.32 2.15 16.99
C GLY A 74 21.15 1.30 16.02
N GLU A 75 22.41 1.03 16.37
CA GLU A 75 23.33 0.30 15.50
C GLU A 75 23.02 -1.20 15.47
N MET A 76 22.85 -1.73 14.25
CA MET A 76 22.67 -3.17 14.04
C MET A 76 24.01 -3.90 13.90
N ASN A 77 24.15 -5.02 14.59
CA ASN A 77 25.21 -6.00 14.35
C ASN A 77 24.98 -6.80 13.05
N PHE A 78 25.95 -7.61 12.65
CA PHE A 78 25.89 -8.36 11.39
C PHE A 78 24.66 -9.29 11.28
N ILE A 79 24.27 -9.93 12.38
CA ILE A 79 23.12 -10.86 12.41
C ILE A 79 21.81 -10.09 12.29
N GLU A 80 21.69 -8.97 12.98
CA GLU A 80 20.52 -8.07 12.86
C GLU A 80 20.38 -7.52 11.46
N ARG A 81 21.48 -7.10 10.82
CA ARG A 81 21.46 -6.67 9.41
C ARG A 81 20.99 -7.79 8.48
N THR A 82 21.44 -9.02 8.73
CA THR A 82 21.00 -10.19 7.96
C THR A 82 19.51 -10.47 8.17
N LYS A 83 19.03 -10.40 9.42
CA LYS A 83 17.61 -10.53 9.75
C LYS A 83 16.76 -9.42 9.12
N SER A 84 17.27 -8.19 9.09
CA SER A 84 16.62 -7.04 8.45
C SER A 84 16.41 -7.30 6.96
N VAL A 85 17.45 -7.73 6.23
CA VAL A 85 17.33 -8.10 4.81
C VAL A 85 16.25 -9.16 4.60
N ILE A 86 16.29 -10.24 5.40
CA ILE A 86 15.29 -11.32 5.32
C ILE A 86 13.89 -10.78 5.64
N GLY A 87 13.76 -9.95 6.66
CA GLY A 87 12.51 -9.34 7.10
C GLY A 87 11.88 -8.48 6.01
N HIS A 88 12.65 -7.60 5.37
CA HIS A 88 12.17 -6.77 4.25
C HIS A 88 11.64 -7.62 3.09
N VAL A 89 12.36 -8.68 2.72
CA VAL A 89 11.95 -9.59 1.64
C VAL A 89 10.67 -10.35 2.03
N LEU A 90 10.62 -10.91 3.24
CA LEU A 90 9.45 -11.64 3.73
C LEU A 90 8.22 -10.74 3.84
N MET A 91 8.36 -9.55 4.43
CA MET A 91 7.26 -8.60 4.59
C MET A 91 6.67 -8.20 3.24
N LYS A 92 7.51 -7.93 2.24
CA LYS A 92 7.06 -7.62 0.88
C LYS A 92 6.23 -8.76 0.28
N VAL A 93 6.71 -10.01 0.39
CA VAL A 93 6.04 -11.18 -0.19
C VAL A 93 4.74 -11.50 0.56
N LEU A 94 4.78 -11.48 1.89
CA LEU A 94 3.64 -11.78 2.75
C LEU A 94 2.56 -10.72 2.60
N TRP A 95 2.91 -9.45 2.62
CA TRP A 95 1.95 -8.35 2.45
C TRP A 95 1.25 -8.45 1.09
N LYS A 96 2.00 -8.68 0.00
CA LYS A 96 1.39 -8.85 -1.32
C LYS A 96 0.35 -9.98 -1.32
N ARG A 97 0.72 -11.16 -0.82
CA ARG A 97 -0.14 -12.35 -0.85
C ARG A 97 -1.32 -12.30 0.10
N LEU A 98 -1.14 -11.70 1.29
CA LEU A 98 -2.14 -11.73 2.36
C LEU A 98 -3.05 -10.50 2.35
N VAL A 99 -2.63 -9.39 1.75
CA VAL A 99 -3.38 -8.12 1.74
C VAL A 99 -3.71 -7.70 0.31
N ALA A 100 -2.69 -7.43 -0.51
CA ALA A 100 -2.92 -6.79 -1.82
C ALA A 100 -3.64 -7.69 -2.84
N ASP A 101 -3.26 -8.98 -2.92
CA ASP A 101 -3.87 -9.93 -3.86
C ASP A 101 -5.36 -10.18 -3.53
N PRO A 102 -5.74 -10.47 -2.25
CA PRO A 102 -7.15 -10.59 -1.86
C PRO A 102 -7.97 -9.32 -2.09
N GLU A 103 -7.41 -8.13 -1.82
CA GLU A 103 -8.09 -6.87 -2.09
C GLU A 103 -8.32 -6.68 -3.58
N THR A 104 -7.33 -6.97 -4.41
CA THR A 104 -7.46 -6.90 -5.86
C THR A 104 -8.57 -7.84 -6.36
N GLU A 105 -8.68 -9.05 -5.81
CA GLU A 105 -9.75 -9.99 -6.13
C GLU A 105 -11.14 -9.48 -5.70
N LEU A 106 -11.24 -8.80 -4.56
CA LEU A 106 -12.48 -8.15 -4.13
C LEU A 106 -12.91 -7.04 -5.08
N PHE A 107 -11.98 -6.21 -5.56
CA PHE A 107 -12.29 -5.19 -6.58
C PHE A 107 -12.72 -5.82 -7.91
N ARG A 108 -12.05 -6.91 -8.33
CA ARG A 108 -12.41 -7.63 -9.55
C ARG A 108 -13.80 -8.27 -9.49
N SER A 109 -14.19 -8.78 -8.32
CA SER A 109 -15.48 -9.43 -8.13
C SER A 109 -16.65 -8.46 -7.89
N LEU A 110 -16.42 -7.34 -7.19
CA LEU A 110 -17.49 -6.43 -6.77
C LEU A 110 -17.63 -5.17 -7.61
N ILE A 111 -16.54 -4.69 -8.22
CA ILE A 111 -16.52 -3.44 -8.98
C ILE A 111 -16.49 -3.74 -10.48
N ARG A 112 -15.42 -4.38 -10.96
CA ARG A 112 -15.23 -4.64 -12.41
C ARG A 112 -14.24 -5.77 -12.64
N SER A 113 -14.55 -6.74 -13.49
CA SER A 113 -13.70 -7.95 -13.69
C SER A 113 -12.29 -7.66 -14.24
N ASP A 114 -12.12 -6.59 -15.02
CA ASP A 114 -10.85 -6.13 -15.60
C ASP A 114 -10.13 -5.08 -14.71
N PHE A 115 -10.45 -5.02 -13.41
CA PHE A 115 -9.82 -4.06 -12.51
C PHE A 115 -8.28 -4.27 -12.46
N PRO A 116 -7.49 -3.18 -12.62
CA PRO A 116 -6.04 -3.25 -12.58
C PRO A 116 -5.54 -3.77 -11.23
N ASP A 117 -4.32 -4.30 -11.21
CA ASP A 117 -3.70 -4.74 -9.97
C ASP A 117 -3.48 -3.54 -9.02
N LEU A 118 -3.88 -3.71 -7.75
CA LEU A 118 -3.81 -2.62 -6.78
C LEU A 118 -2.36 -2.25 -6.43
N VAL A 119 -1.42 -3.19 -6.52
CA VAL A 119 0.02 -2.90 -6.30
C VAL A 119 0.54 -2.05 -7.45
N ASP A 120 0.16 -2.38 -8.68
CA ASP A 120 0.54 -1.59 -9.86
C ASP A 120 -0.04 -0.17 -9.79
N LEU A 121 -1.29 -0.01 -9.35
CA LEU A 121 -1.86 1.31 -9.10
C LEU A 121 -1.10 2.08 -8.02
N SER A 122 -0.74 1.39 -6.93
CA SER A 122 -0.01 2.00 -5.81
C SER A 122 1.37 2.52 -6.20
N SER A 123 2.01 1.88 -7.17
CA SER A 123 3.30 2.34 -7.72
C SER A 123 3.21 3.59 -8.59
N LYS A 124 2.00 4.00 -8.98
CA LYS A 124 1.72 5.24 -9.72
C LYS A 124 1.29 6.37 -8.79
N CYS A 125 1.71 6.33 -7.53
CA CYS A 125 1.56 7.46 -6.63
C CYS A 125 2.18 8.70 -7.31
N PRO A 126 1.43 9.81 -7.46
CA PRO A 126 1.91 11.03 -8.10
C PRO A 126 2.98 11.76 -7.28
#